data_AF-A0A9D9E9J8-F1
#
_entry.id   AF-A0A9D9E9J8-F1
#
_cell.length_a   1.000
_cell.length_b   1.000
_cell.length_c   1.000
_cell.angle_alpha   90.00
_cell.angle_beta   90.00
_cell.angle_gamma   90.00
#
_symmetry.space_group_name_H-M   'P 1'
#
loop_
_entity.id
_entity.type
_entity.pdbx_description
1 polymer ?
#
loop_
_entity_poly.entity_id
_entity_poly.type
_entity_poly.pdbx_seq_one_letter_code
_entity_poly.pdbx_strand_id
1 'polypeptide(L)' 'MTENEVFDAIAELIAERTDCDKAEVKSDSKFKDLGIDSLDTVELLMNLEDKLDTTIELNQKIDTVGDLVTFILNK' A
#
# COMPACT_ATOMS: atom_id res chain seq x y z
N MET A 1 -3.48 -11.56 -10.39
CA MET A 1 -3.51 -10.47 -9.40
C MET A 1 -4.17 -9.30 -10.08
N THR A 2 -5.30 -8.82 -9.58
CA THR A 2 -5.98 -7.65 -10.15
C THR A 2 -5.69 -6.40 -9.33
N GLU A 3 -5.83 -5.23 -9.95
CA GLU A 3 -5.59 -3.94 -9.29
C GLU A 3 -6.41 -3.77 -8.02
N ASN A 4 -7.67 -4.17 -8.09
CA ASN A 4 -8.59 -4.10 -6.96
C ASN A 4 -8.17 -5.03 -5.81
N GLU A 5 -7.64 -6.23 -6.07
CA GLU A 5 -7.20 -7.14 -4.99
C GLU A 5 -6.00 -6.59 -4.24
N VAL A 6 -5.04 -5.99 -4.95
CA VAL A 6 -3.85 -5.37 -4.35
C VAL A 6 -4.24 -4.09 -3.61
N PHE A 7 -5.07 -3.25 -4.23
CA PHE A 7 -5.58 -2.03 -3.61
C PHE A 7 -6.40 -2.33 -2.36
N ASP A 8 -7.34 -3.28 -2.39
CA ASP A 8 -8.14 -3.63 -1.21
C ASP A 8 -7.26 -4.16 -0.08
N ALA A 9 -6.27 -5.02 -0.37
CA ALA A 9 -5.34 -5.52 0.64
C ALA A 9 -4.51 -4.39 1.28
N ILE A 10 -4.03 -3.43 0.47
CA ILE A 10 -3.31 -2.26 0.97
C ILE A 10 -4.24 -1.34 1.77
N ALA A 11 -5.42 -1.03 1.23
CA ALA A 11 -6.37 -0.12 1.85
C ALA A 11 -6.91 -0.67 3.17
N GLU A 12 -7.15 -1.98 3.27
CA GLU A 12 -7.54 -2.65 4.50
C GLU A 12 -6.41 -2.61 5.54
N LEU A 13 -5.18 -2.94 5.15
CA LEU A 13 -4.01 -2.84 6.04
C LEU A 13 -3.76 -1.40 6.53
N ILE A 14 -3.90 -0.41 5.65
CA ILE A 14 -3.77 1.00 6.02
C ILE A 14 -4.88 1.37 7.00
N ALA A 15 -6.14 1.08 6.66
CA ALA A 15 -7.29 1.39 7.49
C ALA A 15 -7.19 0.80 8.91
N GLU A 16 -6.71 -0.45 9.03
CA GLU A 16 -6.46 -1.09 10.33
C GLU A 16 -5.33 -0.43 11.12
N ARG A 17 -4.32 0.14 10.45
CA ARG A 17 -3.14 0.76 11.08
C ARG A 17 -3.37 2.20 11.49
N THR A 18 -4.07 2.97 10.68
CA THR A 18 -4.27 4.41 10.87
C THR A 18 -5.63 4.78 11.42
N ASP A 19 -6.49 3.78 11.68
CA ASP A 19 -7.89 3.98 12.12
C ASP A 19 -8.70 4.81 11.12
N CYS A 20 -8.22 4.94 9.87
CA CYS A 20 -8.90 5.67 8.81
C CYS A 20 -9.88 4.74 8.07
N ASP A 21 -10.97 5.28 7.54
CA ASP A 21 -11.89 4.46 6.76
C ASP A 21 -11.23 4.05 5.44
N LYS A 22 -11.43 2.80 5.00
CA LYS A 22 -10.97 2.37 3.67
C LYS A 22 -11.56 3.23 2.56
N ALA A 23 -12.73 3.84 2.79
CA ALA A 23 -13.35 4.78 1.87
C ALA A 23 -12.58 6.12 1.75
N GLU A 24 -11.78 6.48 2.74
CA GLU A 24 -10.88 7.63 2.70
C GLU A 24 -9.54 7.32 2.01
N VAL A 25 -9.17 6.04 1.95
CA VAL A 25 -8.03 5.59 1.16
C VAL A 25 -8.40 5.67 -0.32
N LYS A 26 -7.75 6.57 -1.04
CA LYS A 26 -7.86 6.70 -2.49
C LYS A 26 -6.51 6.39 -3.12
N SER A 27 -6.52 6.06 -4.41
CA SER A 27 -5.30 5.88 -5.20
C SER A 27 -4.41 7.13 -5.17
N ASP A 28 -5.00 8.32 -5.05
CA ASP A 28 -4.28 9.61 -4.94
C ASP A 28 -3.94 9.99 -3.49
N SER A 29 -4.42 9.24 -2.50
CA SER A 29 -4.10 9.49 -1.09
C SER A 29 -2.63 9.13 -0.83
N LYS A 30 -1.92 10.01 -0.12
CA LYS A 30 -0.54 9.75 0.28
C LYS A 30 -0.50 8.98 1.58
N PHE A 31 0.43 8.05 1.69
CA PHE A 31 0.68 7.32 2.94
C PHE A 31 0.89 8.27 4.12
N LYS A 32 1.67 9.34 3.91
CA LYS A 32 1.90 10.38 4.92
C LYS A 32 0.64 11.13 5.34
N ASP A 33 -0.29 11.39 4.41
CA ASP A 33 -1.54 12.09 4.72
C ASP A 33 -2.51 11.19 5.50
N LEU A 34 -2.40 9.87 5.28
CA LEU A 34 -3.15 8.86 6.04
C LEU A 34 -2.55 8.60 7.43
N GLY A 35 -1.39 9.17 7.75
CA GLY A 35 -0.69 8.92 9.01
C GLY A 35 0.18 7.66 9.01
N ILE A 36 0.41 7.05 7.83
CA ILE A 36 1.38 5.97 7.64
C ILE A 36 2.78 6.61 7.61
N ASP A 37 3.65 6.24 8.53
CA ASP A 37 5.06 6.61 8.46
C ASP A 37 5.84 5.64 7.54
N SER A 38 7.08 6.01 7.23
CA SER A 38 8.03 5.20 6.47
C SER A 38 8.24 3.79 7.07
N LEU A 39 8.18 3.63 8.39
CA LEU A 39 8.25 2.33 9.07
C LEU A 39 7.00 1.47 8.83
N ASP A 40 5.81 2.05 8.98
CA ASP A 40 4.54 1.35 8.71
C ASP A 40 4.45 0.91 7.26
N THR A 41 4.89 1.77 6.33
CA THR A 41 4.94 1.44 4.90
C THR A 41 5.81 0.21 4.64
N VAL A 42 7.00 0.13 5.24
CA VAL A 42 7.91 -1.02 5.07
C VAL A 42 7.29 -2.31 5.62
N GLU A 43 6.61 -2.25 6.76
CA GLU A 43 5.98 -3.43 7.35
C GLU A 43 4.76 -3.92 6.53
N LEU A 44 4.01 -2.97 5.96
CA LEU A 44 2.89 -3.23 5.06
C LEU A 44 3.37 -3.91 3.76
N LEU A 45 4.47 -3.40 3.21
CA LEU A 45 5.15 -3.96 2.06
C LEU A 45 5.66 -5.38 2.31
N MET A 46 6.31 -5.65 3.44
CA MET A 46 6.76 -6.99 3.79
C MET A 46 5.60 -7.98 3.90
N ASN A 47 4.46 -7.57 4.47
CA ASN A 47 3.26 -8.41 4.52
C ASN A 47 2.67 -8.66 3.13
N LEU A 48 2.71 -7.67 2.25
CA LEU A 48 2.25 -7.80 0.86
C LEU A 48 3.21 -8.68 0.05
N GLU A 49 4.52 -8.51 0.19
CA GLU A 49 5.54 -9.37 -0.45
C GLU A 49 5.30 -10.84 -0.14
N ASP A 50 5.10 -11.18 1.15
CA ASP A 50 4.85 -12.55 1.60
C ASP A 50 3.50 -13.08 1.08
N LYS A 51 2.42 -12.30 1.20
CA LYS A 51 1.08 -12.69 0.71
C LYS A 51 1.00 -12.87 -0.80
N LEU A 52 1.72 -12.04 -1.55
CA LEU A 52 1.63 -11.96 -3.00
C LEU A 52 2.76 -12.73 -3.69
N ASP A 53 3.67 -13.35 -2.93
CA ASP A 53 4.88 -14.02 -3.41
C ASP A 53 5.65 -13.13 -4.41
N THR A 54 5.70 -11.82 -4.10
CA THR A 54 6.32 -10.80 -4.95
C THR A 54 7.42 -10.08 -4.18
N THR A 55 8.37 -9.49 -4.89
CA THR A 55 9.43 -8.69 -4.27
C THR A 55 9.14 -7.22 -4.53
N ILE A 56 8.87 -6.44 -3.50
CA ILE A 56 8.63 -5.00 -3.52
C ILE A 56 9.88 -4.30 -2.99
N GLU A 57 10.88 -4.14 -3.85
CA GLU A 57 12.03 -3.30 -3.51
C GLU A 57 11.61 -1.83 -3.67
N LEU A 58 11.60 -1.09 -2.55
CA LEU A 58 11.43 0.37 -2.51
C LEU A 58 12.66 1.08 -3.14
N ASN A 59 12.83 0.89 -4.44
CA ASN A 59 13.88 1.53 -5.23
C ASN A 59 13.51 2.98 -5.56
N GLN A 60 12.22 3.29 -5.43
CA GLN A 60 11.61 4.57 -5.74
C GLN A 60 10.78 5.02 -4.53
N LYS A 61 10.71 6.33 -4.33
CA LYS A 61 9.79 6.89 -3.34
C LYS A 61 8.37 6.63 -3.82
N ILE A 62 7.67 5.79 -3.09
CA ILE A 62 6.23 5.61 -3.24
C ILE A 62 5.58 6.62 -2.29
N ASP A 63 4.93 7.63 -2.85
CA ASP A 63 4.24 8.66 -2.08
C ASP A 63 2.73 8.38 -1.98
N THR A 64 2.12 7.73 -2.99
CA THR A 64 0.67 7.48 -3.07
C THR A 64 0.32 5.99 -3.05
N VAL A 65 -0.88 5.67 -2.58
CA VAL A 65 -1.40 4.28 -2.58
C VAL A 65 -1.50 3.72 -4.00
N GLY A 66 -1.90 4.54 -4.96
CA GLY A 66 -2.00 4.17 -6.37
C GLY A 66 -0.64 3.84 -7.00
N ASP A 67 0.41 4.57 -6.63
CA ASP A 67 1.78 4.25 -7.05
C ASP A 67 2.18 2.87 -6.53
N LEU A 68 1.85 2.55 -5.28
CA LEU A 68 2.17 1.24 -4.70
C LEU A 68 1.47 0.11 -5.45
N VAL A 69 0.16 0.25 -5.64
CA VAL A 69 -0.67 -0.73 -6.35
C VAL A 69 -0.16 -0.94 -7.77
N THR A 70 0.11 0.15 -8.48
CA THR A 70 0.62 0.12 -9.86
C THR A 70 2.01 -0.51 -9.93
N PHE A 71 2.86 -0.26 -8.93
CA PHE A 71 4.18 -0.86 -8.83
C PHE A 71 4.11 -2.38 -8.67
N ILE A 72 3.21 -2.86 -7.81
CA ILE A 72 3.00 -4.29 -7.59
C ILE A 72 2.41 -4.97 -8.84
N LEU A 73 1.49 -4.30 -9.55
CA LEU A 73 0.86 -4.85 -10.76
C LEU A 73 1.76 -4.86 -12.00
N ASN A 74 2.68 -3.89 -12.12
CA ASN A 74 3.62 -3.82 -13.23
C ASN A 74 4.86 -4.70 -13.03
N LYS A 75 4.90 -5.53 -11.98
CA LYS A 75 5.93 -6.56 -11.78
C LYS A 75 5.52 -7.92 -12.33
#